data_AF-A0A3N5PVA0-F1
#
_entry.id   AF-A0A3N5PVA0-F1
#
_cell.length_a   1.000
_cell.length_b   1.000
_cell.length_c   1.000
_cell.angle_alpha   90.00
_cell.angle_beta   90.00
_cell.angle_gamma   90.00
#
_symmetry.space_group_name_H-M   'P 1'
#
loop_
_entity.id
_entity.type
_entity.pdbx_description
1 polymer ?
#
loop_
_entity_poly.entity_id
_entity_poly.type
_entity_poly.pdbx_seq_one_letter_code
_entity_poly.pdbx_strand_id
1 'polypeptide(L)'
;MQHDFSKLRKFLVPEFVFGEGALHLASKYVKRFQASKIFLVTDKGIADAGWLKILEENIKSANLDYVIFDKITPNPKDNEVMKGAEILKYEKCDIVLALGGGSPMDCAKAISITSTNNVNVTEFEGIDEVKLPG
;
A
#
# COMPACT_ATOMS: atom_id res chain seq x y z
N MET A 1 39.60 4.18 15.33
CA MET A 1 39.65 3.42 14.07
C MET A 1 38.47 3.92 13.23
N GLN A 2 38.73 4.51 12.06
CA GLN A 2 37.66 5.06 11.22
C GLN A 2 37.15 3.94 10.31
N HIS A 3 35.86 3.60 10.40
CA HIS A 3 35.29 2.56 9.57
C HIS A 3 35.01 3.10 8.17
N ASP A 4 35.53 2.42 7.14
CA ASP A 4 35.23 2.69 5.72
C ASP A 4 33.91 1.98 5.34
N PHE A 5 32.86 2.76 5.15
CA PHE A 5 31.53 2.27 4.80
C PHE A 5 31.26 2.24 3.29
N SER A 6 32.19 2.73 2.45
CA SER A 6 32.00 2.81 0.98
C SER A 6 31.79 1.46 0.30
N LYS A 7 32.23 0.38 0.95
CA LYS A 7 32.10 -1.00 0.47
C LYS A 7 30.86 -1.73 0.99
N LEU A 8 30.10 -1.15 1.92
CA LEU A 8 28.90 -1.79 2.41
C LEU A 8 27.84 -1.88 1.32
N ARG A 9 27.07 -2.96 1.36
CA ARG A 9 25.91 -3.20 0.49
C ARG A 9 24.73 -3.57 1.39
N LYS A 10 23.61 -2.89 1.22
CA LYS A 10 22.35 -3.20 1.91
C LYS A 10 21.50 -4.06 0.99
N PHE A 11 21.05 -5.20 1.50
CA PHE A 11 20.04 -6.04 0.85
C PHE A 11 18.83 -6.11 1.77
N LEU A 12 17.72 -5.50 1.35
CA LEU A 12 16.48 -5.42 2.13
C LEU A 12 15.37 -6.10 1.35
N VAL A 13 14.67 -7.02 2.00
CA VAL A 13 13.64 -7.85 1.40
C VAL A 13 12.49 -7.94 2.40
N PRO A 14 11.23 -7.61 2.01
CA PRO A 14 10.08 -7.79 2.88
C PRO A 14 9.77 -9.27 3.11
N GLU A 15 8.79 -9.56 3.96
CA GLU A 15 8.23 -10.92 4.08
C GLU A 15 7.47 -11.29 2.80
N PHE A 16 7.73 -12.47 2.25
CA PHE A 16 7.01 -13.01 1.10
C PHE A 16 6.22 -14.25 1.50
N VAL A 17 4.95 -14.27 1.15
CA VAL A 17 4.06 -15.43 1.29
C VAL A 17 3.56 -15.78 -0.10
N PHE A 18 3.80 -17.01 -0.54
CA PHE A 18 3.50 -17.46 -1.90
C PHE A 18 2.99 -18.89 -1.90
N GLY A 19 2.33 -19.28 -2.99
CA GLY A 19 1.64 -20.56 -3.14
C GLY A 19 0.15 -20.39 -3.36
N GLU A 20 -0.51 -21.47 -3.75
CA GLU A 20 -1.95 -21.51 -3.91
C GLU A 20 -2.64 -21.15 -2.59
N GLY A 21 -3.64 -20.27 -2.66
CA GLY A 21 -4.41 -19.82 -1.50
C GLY A 21 -3.73 -18.76 -0.63
N ALA A 22 -2.53 -18.25 -0.98
CA ALA A 22 -1.84 -17.22 -0.21
C ALA A 22 -2.69 -15.95 0.03
N LEU A 23 -3.57 -15.58 -0.91
CA LEU A 23 -4.48 -14.44 -0.79
C LEU A 23 -5.40 -14.55 0.45
N HIS A 24 -5.79 -15.76 0.85
CA HIS A 24 -6.66 -15.97 2.03
C HIS A 24 -5.98 -15.62 3.36
N LEU A 25 -4.65 -15.43 3.36
CA LEU A 25 -3.91 -14.99 4.53
C LEU A 25 -3.93 -13.46 4.70
N ALA A 26 -4.39 -12.69 3.71
CA ALA A 26 -4.35 -11.23 3.72
C ALA A 26 -4.97 -10.63 5.00
N SER A 27 -6.20 -11.02 5.35
CA SER A 27 -6.87 -10.54 6.58
C SER A 27 -6.15 -10.96 7.87
N LYS A 28 -5.47 -12.11 7.87
CA LYS A 28 -4.67 -12.55 9.03
C LYS A 28 -3.47 -11.62 9.24
N TYR A 29 -2.82 -11.21 8.16
CA TYR A 29 -1.73 -10.24 8.21
C TYR A 29 -2.22 -8.85 8.63
N VAL A 30 -3.34 -8.37 8.08
CA VAL A 30 -3.96 -7.10 8.53
C VAL A 30 -4.22 -7.11 10.05
N LYS A 31 -4.82 -8.18 10.57
CA LYS A 31 -5.06 -8.33 12.02
C LYS A 31 -3.77 -8.35 12.84
N ARG A 32 -2.69 -8.93 12.32
CA ARG A 32 -1.38 -8.96 13.00
C ARG A 32 -0.80 -7.55 13.17
N PHE A 33 -1.10 -6.64 12.26
CA PHE A 33 -0.75 -5.22 12.37
C PHE A 33 -1.65 -4.43 13.33
N GLN A 34 -2.67 -5.07 13.94
CA GLN A 34 -3.64 -4.43 14.83
C GLN A 34 -4.38 -3.25 14.16
N ALA A 35 -4.50 -3.29 12.83
CA ALA A 35 -5.22 -2.30 12.06
C ALA A 35 -6.73 -2.50 12.17
N SER A 36 -7.46 -1.38 12.18
CA SER A 36 -8.90 -1.31 12.33
C SER A 36 -9.63 -1.11 11.01
N LYS A 37 -9.06 -0.34 10.07
CA LYS A 37 -9.71 0.00 8.80
C LYS A 37 -8.72 0.07 7.65
N ILE A 38 -8.97 -0.77 6.65
CA ILE A 38 -8.11 -0.95 5.48
C ILE A 38 -8.40 0.12 4.42
N PHE A 39 -7.34 0.72 3.88
CA PHE A 39 -7.38 1.44 2.62
C PHE A 39 -6.93 0.51 1.48
N LEU A 40 -7.89 -0.03 0.74
CA LEU A 40 -7.68 -1.03 -0.31
C LEU A 40 -7.45 -0.35 -1.66
N VAL A 41 -6.22 -0.41 -2.16
CA VAL A 41 -5.79 0.20 -3.42
C VAL A 41 -5.75 -0.85 -4.53
N THR A 42 -6.49 -0.64 -5.62
CA THR A 42 -6.54 -1.59 -6.74
C THR A 42 -6.79 -0.90 -8.08
N ASP A 43 -6.81 -1.66 -9.17
CA ASP A 43 -7.20 -1.19 -10.50
C ASP A 43 -8.41 -1.97 -11.04
N LYS A 44 -9.04 -1.41 -12.08
CA LYS A 44 -10.23 -2.01 -12.70
C LYS A 44 -9.96 -3.38 -13.31
N GLY A 45 -8.77 -3.61 -13.89
CA GLY A 45 -8.44 -4.89 -14.51
C GLY A 45 -8.40 -6.03 -13.48
N ILE A 46 -7.85 -5.75 -12.30
CA ILE A 46 -7.82 -6.68 -11.18
C ILE A 46 -9.21 -6.90 -10.56
N ALA A 47 -10.00 -5.83 -10.47
CA ALA A 47 -11.39 -5.92 -10.01
C ALA A 47 -12.23 -6.79 -10.95
N ASP A 48 -12.15 -6.53 -12.27
CA ASP A 48 -12.88 -7.25 -13.31
C ASP A 48 -12.46 -8.73 -13.41
N ALA A 49 -11.21 -9.05 -13.05
CA ALA A 49 -10.71 -10.43 -12.96
C ALA A 49 -11.24 -11.20 -11.73
N GLY A 50 -12.01 -10.55 -10.83
CA GLY A 50 -12.65 -11.18 -9.69
C GLY A 50 -11.78 -11.32 -8.43
N TRP A 51 -10.51 -10.92 -8.48
CA TRP A 51 -9.60 -10.99 -7.33
C TRP A 51 -10.03 -10.08 -6.19
N LEU A 52 -10.56 -8.90 -6.52
CA LEU A 52 -11.08 -7.95 -5.53
C LEU A 52 -12.17 -8.61 -4.68
N LYS A 53 -13.10 -9.33 -5.32
CA LYS A 53 -14.20 -10.00 -4.64
C LYS A 53 -13.72 -11.06 -3.64
N ILE A 54 -12.73 -11.88 -4.03
CA ILE A 54 -12.14 -12.91 -3.15
C ILE A 54 -11.53 -12.25 -1.90
N LEU A 55 -10.81 -11.15 -2.09
CA LEU A 55 -10.20 -10.40 -0.99
C LEU A 55 -11.28 -9.74 -0.10
N GLU A 56 -12.31 -9.13 -0.67
CA GLU A 56 -13.42 -8.54 0.09
C GLU A 56 -14.14 -9.58 0.95
N GLU A 57 -14.36 -10.79 0.42
CA GLU A 57 -14.92 -11.91 1.19
C GLU A 57 -14.01 -12.31 2.35
N ASN A 58 -12.69 -12.32 2.15
CA ASN A 58 -11.70 -12.59 3.19
C ASN A 58 -11.68 -11.49 4.27
N ILE A 59 -11.81 -10.22 3.89
CA ILE A 59 -11.85 -9.06 4.78
C ILE A 59 -13.14 -9.08 5.62
N LYS A 60 -14.29 -9.27 4.98
CA LYS A 60 -15.60 -9.35 5.64
C LYS A 60 -15.67 -10.50 6.63
N SER A 61 -15.19 -11.69 6.23
CA SER A 61 -15.14 -12.87 7.12
C SER A 61 -14.25 -12.65 8.36
N ALA A 62 -13.34 -11.67 8.28
CA ALA A 62 -12.47 -11.30 9.38
C ALA A 62 -13.03 -10.14 10.24
N ASN A 63 -14.21 -9.60 9.95
CA ASN A 63 -14.80 -8.42 10.60
C ASN A 63 -13.86 -7.21 10.59
N LEU A 64 -13.26 -6.92 9.43
CA LEU A 64 -12.42 -5.75 9.20
C LEU A 64 -13.17 -4.74 8.34
N ASP A 65 -13.07 -3.46 8.69
CA ASP A 65 -13.60 -2.38 7.87
C ASP A 65 -12.63 -2.07 6.73
N TYR A 66 -13.14 -1.59 5.59
CA TYR A 66 -12.32 -1.23 4.46
C TYR A 66 -12.96 -0.14 3.59
N VAL A 67 -12.10 0.60 2.88
CA VAL A 67 -12.46 1.57 1.84
C VAL A 67 -11.69 1.19 0.59
N ILE A 68 -12.38 1.15 -0.55
CA ILE A 68 -11.74 0.88 -1.85
C ILE A 68 -11.33 2.19 -2.52
N PHE A 69 -10.10 2.21 -3.05
CA PHE A 69 -9.61 3.20 -3.98
C PHE A 69 -9.17 2.52 -5.28
N ASP A 70 -10.00 2.65 -6.31
CA ASP A 70 -9.86 2.02 -7.63
C ASP A 70 -9.65 3.04 -8.77
N LYS A 71 -9.41 4.31 -8.41
CA LYS A 71 -9.31 5.45 -9.34
C LYS A 71 -7.87 5.67 -9.81
N ILE A 72 -7.22 4.58 -10.23
CA ILE A 72 -5.83 4.57 -10.64
C ILE A 72 -5.73 4.35 -12.14
N THR A 73 -4.88 5.12 -12.81
CA THR A 73 -4.52 4.88 -14.21
C THR A 73 -3.19 4.11 -14.32
N PRO A 74 -2.94 3.41 -15.45
CA PRO A 74 -1.61 2.88 -15.73
C PRO A 74 -0.59 4.02 -15.68
N ASN A 75 0.49 3.83 -14.91
CA ASN A 75 1.42 4.90 -14.49
C ASN A 75 0.70 5.97 -13.64
N PRO A 76 0.47 5.68 -12.34
CA PRO A 76 -0.33 6.54 -11.48
C PRO A 76 0.21 7.96 -11.45
N LYS A 77 -0.71 8.93 -11.52
CA LYS A 77 -0.38 10.35 -11.53
C LYS A 77 -0.24 10.90 -10.12
N ASP A 78 0.48 12.01 -10.00
CA ASP A 78 0.62 12.79 -8.77
C ASP A 78 -0.74 13.12 -8.14
N ASN A 79 -1.69 13.62 -8.94
CA ASN A 79 -3.02 13.98 -8.49
C ASN A 79 -3.87 12.78 -8.01
N GLU A 80 -3.65 11.58 -8.55
CA GLU A 80 -4.29 10.34 -8.10
C GLU A 80 -3.76 9.94 -6.72
N VAL A 81 -2.44 10.05 -6.51
CA VAL A 81 -1.81 9.82 -5.21
C VAL A 81 -2.30 10.81 -4.17
N MET A 82 -2.30 12.12 -4.49
CA MET A 82 -2.76 13.14 -3.55
C MET A 82 -4.22 12.90 -3.13
N LYS A 83 -5.09 12.58 -4.09
CA LYS A 83 -6.49 12.25 -3.82
C LYS A 83 -6.64 10.98 -2.97
N GLY A 84 -5.82 9.96 -3.24
CA GLY A 84 -5.79 8.74 -2.43
C GLY A 84 -5.40 9.02 -0.99
N ALA A 85 -4.37 9.86 -0.76
CA ALA A 85 -3.93 10.26 0.58
C ALA A 85 -4.99 11.06 1.33
N GLU A 86 -5.71 11.96 0.65
CA GLU A 86 -6.85 12.69 1.23
C GLU A 86 -7.95 11.75 1.70
N ILE A 87 -8.34 10.78 0.86
CA ILE A 87 -9.40 9.81 1.19
C ILE A 87 -8.94 8.90 2.33
N LEU A 88 -7.71 8.38 2.29
CA LEU A 88 -7.15 7.55 3.38
C LEU A 88 -7.28 8.26 4.73
N LYS A 89 -6.87 9.53 4.79
CA LYS A 89 -6.90 10.35 6.00
C LYS A 89 -8.34 10.70 6.42
N TYR A 90 -9.19 11.09 5.48
CA TYR A 90 -10.60 11.41 5.74
C TYR A 90 -11.36 10.22 6.32
N GLU A 91 -11.15 9.05 5.72
CA GLU A 91 -11.77 7.79 6.13
C GLU A 91 -11.17 7.18 7.38
N LYS A 92 -10.06 7.75 7.88
CA LYS A 92 -9.30 7.28 9.04
C LYS A 92 -8.85 5.83 8.91
N CYS A 93 -8.40 5.46 7.71
CA CYS A 93 -7.78 4.16 7.50
C CYS A 93 -6.39 4.14 8.14
N ASP A 94 -6.02 3.01 8.75
CA ASP A 94 -4.78 2.85 9.51
C ASP A 94 -3.86 1.76 8.93
N ILE A 95 -4.23 1.18 7.79
CA ILE A 95 -3.37 0.30 6.99
C ILE A 95 -3.68 0.46 5.51
N VAL A 96 -2.65 0.46 4.67
CA VAL A 96 -2.79 0.40 3.21
C VAL A 96 -2.60 -1.03 2.74
N LEU A 97 -3.52 -1.53 1.93
CA LEU A 97 -3.43 -2.85 1.31
C LEU A 97 -3.55 -2.68 -0.21
N ALA A 98 -2.51 -3.06 -0.94
CA ALA A 98 -2.50 -3.00 -2.40
C ALA A 98 -2.89 -4.36 -2.98
N LEU A 99 -3.81 -4.36 -3.94
CA LEU A 99 -4.17 -5.53 -4.74
C LEU A 99 -3.97 -5.22 -6.22
N GLY A 100 -2.93 -5.80 -6.82
CA GLY A 100 -2.66 -5.68 -8.25
C GLY A 100 -1.18 -5.75 -8.60
N GLY A 101 -0.84 -5.24 -9.78
CA GLY A 101 0.54 -5.19 -10.28
C GLY A 101 1.33 -3.98 -9.77
N GLY A 102 2.33 -3.56 -10.57
CA GLY A 102 3.20 -2.43 -10.23
C GLY A 102 2.44 -1.12 -10.03
N SER A 103 1.49 -0.78 -10.89
CA SER A 103 0.77 0.51 -10.80
C SER A 103 -0.04 0.68 -9.51
N PRO A 104 -0.93 -0.25 -9.10
CA PRO A 104 -1.58 -0.14 -7.78
C PRO A 104 -0.60 -0.15 -6.62
N MET A 105 0.46 -0.97 -6.68
CA MET A 105 1.46 -1.05 -5.61
C MET A 105 2.26 0.25 -5.45
N ASP A 106 2.67 0.88 -6.54
CA ASP A 106 3.42 2.13 -6.49
C ASP A 106 2.53 3.29 -6.05
N CYS A 107 1.28 3.32 -6.52
CA CYS A 107 0.28 4.29 -6.04
C CYS A 107 0.03 4.13 -4.53
N ALA A 108 -0.13 2.88 -4.05
CA ALA A 108 -0.35 2.60 -2.63
C ALA A 108 0.82 3.06 -1.74
N LYS A 109 2.07 2.79 -2.16
CA LYS A 109 3.26 3.28 -1.45
C LYS A 109 3.30 4.80 -1.40
N ALA A 110 3.06 5.45 -2.53
CA ALA A 110 3.06 6.90 -2.63
C ALA A 110 1.97 7.52 -1.75
N ILE A 111 0.75 6.98 -1.77
CA ILE A 111 -0.37 7.39 -0.91
C ILE A 111 0.01 7.27 0.58
N SER A 112 0.62 6.15 0.96
CA SER A 112 1.05 5.86 2.34
C SER A 112 2.07 6.90 2.83
N ILE A 113 3.16 7.14 2.09
CA ILE A 113 4.16 8.16 2.48
C ILE A 113 3.62 9.59 2.41
N THR A 114 2.77 9.91 1.43
CA THR A 114 2.12 11.23 1.32
C THR A 114 1.21 11.50 2.51
N SER A 115 0.42 10.50 2.93
CA SER A 115 -0.49 10.60 4.08
C SER A 115 0.25 10.91 5.38
N THR A 116 1.38 10.24 5.63
CA THR A 116 2.12 10.40 6.89
C THR A 116 2.94 11.68 6.92
N ASN A 117 3.55 12.07 5.81
CA ASN A 117 4.41 13.26 5.74
C ASN A 117 3.64 14.56 5.48
N ASN A 118 2.41 14.50 4.95
CA ASN A 118 1.55 15.65 4.63
C ASN A 118 2.22 16.68 3.69
N VAL A 119 2.96 16.20 2.69
CA VAL A 119 3.58 17.01 1.63
C VAL A 119 3.15 16.51 0.25
N ASN A 120 3.43 17.26 -0.81
CA ASN A 120 3.19 16.77 -2.17
C ASN A 120 4.05 15.54 -2.46
N VAL A 121 3.51 14.55 -3.17
CA VAL A 121 4.26 13.34 -3.58
C VAL A 121 5.54 13.66 -4.35
N THR A 122 5.57 14.78 -5.09
CA THR A 122 6.77 15.22 -5.84
C THR A 122 7.93 15.61 -4.93
N GLU A 123 7.69 15.92 -3.66
CA GLU A 123 8.75 16.25 -2.68
C GLU A 123 9.60 15.04 -2.30
N PHE A 124 9.18 13.82 -2.65
CA PHE A 124 9.94 12.59 -2.40
C PHE A 124 10.85 12.18 -3.55
N GLU A 125 10.92 12.98 -4.63
CA GLU A 125 11.80 12.69 -5.75
C GLU A 125 13.28 12.81 -5.32
N GLY A 126 13.98 11.67 -5.29
CA GLY A 126 15.38 11.63 -4.86
C GLY A 126 15.72 10.33 -4.14
N ILE A 127 16.78 10.38 -3.33
CA ILE A 127 17.25 9.25 -2.52
C ILE A 127 17.05 9.63 -1.05
N ASP A 128 16.33 8.78 -0.31
CA ASP A 128 16.09 8.95 1.13
C ASP A 128 15.37 10.25 1.53
N GLU A 129 14.51 10.79 0.65
CA GLU A 129 13.72 12.01 0.91
C GLU A 129 12.47 11.78 1.78
N VAL A 130 12.11 10.52 2.04
CA VAL A 130 10.96 10.16 2.89
C VAL A 130 11.35 10.25 4.37
N LYS A 131 10.86 11.30 5.05
CA LYS A 131 11.22 11.59 6.45
C LYS A 131 10.49 10.70 7.47
N LEU A 132 9.18 10.51 7.26
CA LEU A 132 8.35 9.63 8.07
C LEU A 132 7.96 8.41 7.23
N PRO A 133 8.07 7.18 7.77
CA PRO A 133 7.55 6.02 7.08
C PRO A 133 6.04 6.17 6.86
N GLY A 134 5.56 5.51 5.79
CA GLY A 134 4.16 5.45 5.42
C GLY A 134 3.35 4.47 6.26
#